data_AF-A0A948WVP1-F1
#
_entry.id   AF-A0A948WVP1-F1
#
_cell.length_a   1.000
_cell.length_b   1.000
_cell.length_c   1.000
_cell.angle_alpha   90.00
_cell.angle_beta   90.00
_cell.angle_gamma   90.00
#
_symmetry.space_group_name_H-M   'P 1'
#
loop_
_entity.id
_entity.type
_entity.pdbx_description
1 polymer ?
#
loop_
_entity_poly.entity_id
_entity_poly.type
_entity_poly.pdbx_seq_one_letter_code
_entity_poly.pdbx_strand_id
1 'polypeptide(L)' 'MVISNYYLSLTGKDKSKFIRDVLELCDISYPSFFTKIRKDSWTKLEREAIEKFIKQENEKST' A
#
# COMPACT_ATOMS: atom_id res chain seq x y z
N MET A 1 3.93 -10.36 -3.73
CA MET A 1 4.82 -9.17 -3.72
C MET A 1 4.92 -8.69 -2.29
N VAL A 2 6.05 -8.13 -1.81
CA VAL A 2 6.08 -7.58 -0.44
C VAL A 2 5.66 -6.11 -0.51
N ILE A 3 4.53 -5.75 0.09
CA ILE A 3 3.95 -4.40 0.05
C ILE A 3 4.96 -3.33 0.51
N SER A 4 5.79 -3.67 1.51
CA SER A 4 6.86 -2.79 1.99
C SER A 4 7.92 -2.51 0.93
N ASN A 5 8.29 -3.48 0.08
CA ASN A 5 9.26 -3.26 -1.01
C ASN A 5 8.74 -2.25 -2.02
N TYR A 6 7.45 -2.35 -2.39
CA TYR A 6 6.81 -1.36 -3.25
C TYR A 6 6.83 0.01 -2.61
N TYR A 7 6.34 0.12 -1.36
CA TYR A 7 6.35 1.37 -0.63
C TYR A 7 7.76 1.99 -0.56
N LEU A 8 8.81 1.19 -0.33
CA LEU A 8 10.18 1.69 -0.27
C LEU A 8 10.67 2.22 -1.62
N SER A 9 10.23 1.63 -2.73
CA SER A 9 10.58 2.08 -4.09
C SER A 9 9.95 3.42 -4.48
N LEU A 10 8.89 3.85 -3.80
CA LEU A 10 8.20 5.11 -4.09
C LEU A 10 9.00 6.35 -3.62
N THR A 11 8.82 7.46 -4.33
CA THR A 11 9.38 8.77 -3.94
C THR A 11 8.43 9.53 -3.00
N GLY A 12 8.89 10.60 -2.35
CA GLY A 12 8.14 11.24 -1.25
C GLY A 12 6.68 11.59 -1.55
N LYS A 13 6.39 12.13 -2.75
CA LYS A 13 5.01 12.43 -3.17
C LYS A 13 4.19 11.15 -3.39
N ASP A 14 4.77 10.15 -4.05
CA ASP A 14 4.11 8.88 -4.35
C ASP A 14 3.85 8.07 -3.08
N LYS A 15 4.76 8.12 -2.11
CA LYS A 15 4.56 7.55 -0.77
C LYS A 15 3.35 8.16 -0.09
N SER A 16 3.24 9.48 -0.12
CA SER A 16 2.13 10.20 0.52
C SER A 16 0.79 9.91 -0.16
N LYS A 17 0.79 9.70 -1.48
CA LYS A 17 -0.39 9.26 -2.24
C LYS A 17 -0.75 7.81 -1.87
N PHE A 18 0.20 6.89 -2.00
CA PHE A 18 0.01 5.47 -1.70
C PHE A 18 -0.50 5.23 -0.28
N ILE A 19 0.04 5.94 0.72
CA ILE A 19 -0.47 5.82 2.09
C ILE A 19 -1.95 6.18 2.12
N ARG A 20 -2.35 7.34 1.60
CA ARG A 20 -3.75 7.80 1.60
C ARG A 20 -4.68 6.80 0.90
N ASP A 21 -4.29 6.33 -0.28
CA ASP A 21 -5.08 5.37 -1.05
C ASP A 21 -5.25 4.05 -0.28
N VAL A 22 -4.20 3.57 0.41
CA VAL A 22 -4.29 2.35 1.24
C VAL A 22 -5.13 2.56 2.49
N LEU A 23 -5.07 3.74 3.13
CA LEU A 23 -5.92 4.05 4.28
C LEU A 23 -7.40 3.98 3.91
N GLU A 24 -7.76 4.57 2.76
CA GLU A 24 -9.13 4.54 2.24
C GLU A 24 -9.55 3.14 1.78
N LEU A 25 -8.67 2.43 1.07
CA LEU A 25 -8.95 1.09 0.53
C LEU A 25 -9.17 0.05 1.63
N CYS A 26 -8.40 0.13 2.71
CA CYS A 26 -8.43 -0.85 3.80
C CYS A 26 -9.22 -0.37 5.02
N ASP A 27 -9.76 0.86 5.00
CA ASP A 27 -10.44 1.50 6.13
C ASP A 27 -9.60 1.45 7.43
N ILE A 28 -8.35 1.87 7.33
CA ILE A 28 -7.39 1.86 8.45
C ILE A 28 -6.84 3.25 8.76
N SER A 29 -6.37 3.42 9.99
CA SER A 29 -5.71 4.65 10.42
C SER A 29 -4.26 4.75 9.95
N TYR A 30 -3.73 5.97 9.87
CA TYR A 30 -2.33 6.24 9.52
C TYR A 30 -1.32 5.50 10.43
N PRO A 31 -1.45 5.51 11.78
CA PRO A 31 -0.58 4.71 12.65
C PRO A 31 -0.67 3.19 12.38
N SER A 32 -1.88 2.68 12.08
CA SER A 32 -2.09 1.27 11.75
C SER A 32 -1.34 0.87 10.49
N PHE A 33 -1.32 1.73 9.47
CA PHE A 33 -0.54 1.49 8.25
C PHE A 33 0.94 1.26 8.54
N PHE A 34 1.59 2.14 9.32
CA PHE A 34 3.02 1.96 9.64
C PHE A 34 3.30 0.71 10.46
N THR A 35 2.38 0.34 11.35
CA THR A 35 2.49 -0.90 12.12
C THR A 35 2.41 -2.11 11.20
N LYS A 36 1.44 -2.11 10.28
CA LYS A 36 1.25 -3.17 9.29
C LYS A 36 2.41 -3.28 8.31
N ILE A 37 2.93 -2.15 7.81
CA ILE A 37 4.11 -2.13 6.93
C ILE A 37 5.34 -2.72 7.62
N ARG A 38 5.61 -2.35 8.88
CA ARG A 38 6.82 -2.79 9.60
C ARG A 38 6.76 -4.26 9.99
N LYS A 39 5.57 -4.76 10.33
CA LYS A 39 5.36 -6.12 10.82
C LYS A 39 4.86 -7.09 9.74
N ASP A 40 4.65 -6.59 8.52
CA ASP A 40 3.95 -7.29 7.43
C ASP A 40 2.61 -7.91 7.85
N SER A 41 1.89 -7.26 8.78
CA SER A 41 0.70 -7.80 9.44
C SER A 41 -0.60 -7.46 8.70
N TRP A 42 -0.57 -7.59 7.38
CA TRP A 42 -1.72 -7.43 6.49
C TRP A 42 -2.59 -8.67 6.53
N THR A 43 -3.90 -8.50 6.61
CA THR A 43 -4.83 -9.61 6.40
C THR A 43 -4.79 -10.06 4.94
N LYS A 44 -5.31 -11.25 4.65
CA LYS A 44 -5.38 -11.77 3.28
C LYS A 44 -6.17 -10.83 2.36
N LEU A 45 -7.31 -10.30 2.83
CA LEU A 45 -8.16 -9.39 2.06
C LEU A 45 -7.47 -8.04 1.81
N GLU A 46 -6.85 -7.45 2.85
CA GLU A 46 -6.08 -6.21 2.70
C GLU A 46 -4.94 -6.40 1.69
N ARG A 47 -4.20 -7.51 1.79
CA ARG A 47 -3.10 -7.81 0.89
C ARG A 47 -3.57 -7.94 -0.55
N GLU A 48 -4.63 -8.71 -0.80
CA GLU A 48 -5.18 -8.87 -2.14
C GLU A 48 -5.69 -7.55 -2.73
N ALA A 49 -6.32 -6.70 -1.91
CA ALA A 49 -6.77 -5.37 -2.34
C ALA A 49 -5.60 -4.47 -2.72
N ILE A 50 -4.56 -4.40 -1.88
CA ILE A 50 -3.36 -3.58 -2.12
C ILE A 50 -2.58 -4.10 -3.33
N GLU A 51 -2.42 -5.41 -3.49
CA GLU A 51 -1.71 -5.98 -4.66
C GLU A 51 -2.47 -5.69 -5.96
N LYS A 52 -3.81 -5.79 -5.97
CA LYS A 52 -4.62 -5.39 -7.12
C LYS A 52 -4.48 -3.91 -7.43
N PHE A 53 -4.52 -3.04 -6.41
CA PHE A 53 -4.33 -1.61 -6.57
C PHE A 53 -2.97 -1.27 -7.20
N ILE A 54 -1.89 -1.87 -6.69
CA ILE A 54 -0.54 -1.65 -7.21
C ILE A 54 -0.42 -2.11 -8.68
N LYS A 55 -1.01 -3.25 -9.01
CA LYS A 55 -1.01 -3.76 -10.38
C LYS A 55 -1.71 -2.78 -11.35
N GLN A 56 -2.85 -2.24 -10.94
CA GLN A 56 -3.60 -1.27 -11.75
C GLN A 56 -2.86 0.06 -11.95
N GLU A 57 -2.19 0.58 -10.93
CA GLU A 57 -1.40 1.82 -11.06
C GLU A 57 -0.18 1.62 -11.99
N ASN A 58 0.44 0.43 -11.97
CA ASN A 58 1.53 0.09 -12.88
C ASN A 58 1.04 -0.04 -14.33
N GLU A 59 -0.13 -0.64 -14.56
CA GLU A 59 -0.71 -0.77 -15.92
C GLU A 59 -1.05 0.59 -16.54
N LYS A 60 -1.52 1.56 -15.74
CA LYS A 60 -1.84 2.92 -16.21
C LYS A 60 -0.61 3.77 -16.57
N SER A 61 0.60 3.36 -16.16
CA SER A 61 1.84 4.10 -16.42
C SER A 61 2.54 3.66 -17.72
N THR A 62 1.88 2.86 -18.55
CA THR A 62 2.35 2.37 -19.86
C THR A 62 1.47 2.91 -20.98
#